data_AF-A0AB34J812-F1
#
_entry.id   AF-A0AB34J812-F1
#
_cell.length_a   1.000
_cell.length_b   1.000
_cell.length_c   1.000
_cell.angle_alpha   90.00
_cell.angle_beta   90.00
_cell.angle_gamma   90.00
#
_symmetry.space_group_name_H-M   'P 1'
#
loop_
_entity.id
_entity.type
_entity.pdbx_description
1 polymer ?
#
loop_
_entity_poly.entity_id
_entity_poly.type
_entity_poly.pdbx_seq_one_letter_code
_entity_poly.pdbx_strand_id
1 'polypeptide(L)'
;MRGDRDDPQGGKVVFDTYMRFNRFIKGVVSIPGDAVTSAVKSAKSARDMDGALRLINAPIETLKQQIRGMRMNDILHTVVQMVDEHGTHETFPCNGLTVATHDEISHDIPTMFPVTDETTVNIAYTHKTRKIINSYYMNKYATLASEVVEVLAPTKTEEQLHKCQDVKLFAGAPIIAIRTVKKMKVYNAEMFDVVEFPRPPTGWHNATLTQLKDIAQKMCLPSSGNKAALVERIENKESAFVIRSRRSGEEIHVPLERFHDMFRIAYCITVHQSQGQTIRERYGTLVTLLCAEESNESHVTADQVLT
;
A
#
# COMPACT_ATOMS: atom_id res chain seq x y z
N MET A 1 -15.29 8.11 41.00
CA MET A 1 -15.09 7.08 39.96
C MET A 1 -13.86 7.48 39.17
N ARG A 2 -12.75 6.73 39.31
CA ARG A 2 -11.51 6.98 38.57
C ARG A 2 -11.62 6.24 37.24
N GLY A 3 -11.47 6.96 36.13
CA GLY A 3 -11.43 6.38 34.79
C GLY A 3 -10.08 5.75 34.52
N ASP A 4 -10.11 4.53 34.00
CA ASP A 4 -8.96 3.76 33.55
C ASP A 4 -8.22 4.48 32.42
N ARG A 5 -6.88 4.41 32.48
CA ARG A 5 -5.98 4.92 31.45
C ARG A 5 -5.62 3.75 30.54
N ASP A 6 -5.93 3.87 29.26
CA ASP A 6 -5.56 2.89 28.25
C ASP A 6 -4.04 2.84 28.02
N ASP A 7 -3.55 1.60 27.93
CA ASP A 7 -2.15 1.18 27.89
C ASP A 7 -1.57 1.28 26.46
N PRO A 8 -0.44 1.98 26.22
CA PRO A 8 0.12 2.20 24.88
C PRO A 8 0.89 1.00 24.30
N GLN A 9 0.67 -0.23 24.78
CA GLN A 9 1.53 -1.38 24.47
C GLN A 9 1.26 -2.08 23.12
N GLY A 10 0.14 -1.83 22.45
CA GLY A 10 -0.25 -2.56 21.23
C GLY A 10 0.74 -2.42 20.06
N GLY A 11 1.38 -1.25 19.88
CA GLY A 11 2.30 -1.01 18.76
C GLY A 11 3.69 -1.68 18.94
N LYS A 12 4.12 -1.94 20.17
CA LYS A 12 5.42 -2.54 20.47
C LYS A 12 5.43 -4.05 20.22
N VAL A 13 4.29 -4.71 20.43
CA VAL A 13 4.14 -6.16 20.30
C VAL A 13 4.22 -6.63 18.84
N VAL A 14 3.71 -5.83 17.89
CA VAL A 14 3.72 -6.14 16.45
C VAL A 14 5.14 -6.11 15.88
N PHE A 15 5.93 -5.08 16.24
CA PHE A 15 7.32 -4.95 15.80
C PHE A 15 8.20 -6.07 16.38
N ASP A 16 8.02 -6.40 17.67
CA ASP A 16 8.79 -7.46 18.32
C ASP A 16 8.48 -8.85 17.74
N THR A 17 7.24 -9.13 17.34
CA THR A 17 6.84 -10.43 16.79
C THR A 17 7.41 -10.64 15.38
N TYR A 18 7.39 -9.62 14.52
CA TYR A 18 8.02 -9.67 13.20
C TYR A 18 9.55 -9.80 13.29
N MET A 19 10.18 -9.08 14.23
CA MET A 19 11.63 -9.20 14.47
C MET A 19 12.02 -10.57 15.02
N ARG A 20 11.14 -11.27 15.74
CA ARG A 20 11.34 -12.66 16.18
C ARG A 20 11.21 -13.65 15.03
N PHE A 21 10.25 -13.47 14.12
CA PHE A 21 10.11 -14.33 12.92
C PHE A 21 11.30 -14.19 11.96
N ASN A 22 11.76 -12.96 11.70
CA ASN A 22 12.97 -12.74 10.90
C ASN A 22 14.24 -13.30 11.56
N ARG A 23 14.29 -13.31 12.90
CA ARG A 23 15.38 -13.92 13.67
C ARG A 23 15.29 -15.45 13.65
N PHE A 24 14.07 -16.01 13.61
CA PHE A 24 13.79 -17.42 13.44
C PHE A 24 14.22 -17.92 12.06
N ILE A 25 13.85 -17.25 10.96
CA ILE A 25 14.31 -17.59 9.61
C ILE A 25 15.84 -17.55 9.51
N LYS A 26 16.48 -16.54 10.14
CA LYS A 26 17.95 -16.46 10.23
C LYS A 26 18.58 -17.53 11.14
N GLY A 27 17.80 -18.08 12.08
CA GLY A 27 18.23 -19.13 13.02
C GLY A 27 17.99 -20.55 12.52
N VAL A 28 16.99 -20.78 11.67
CA VAL A 28 16.74 -22.09 11.01
C VAL A 28 17.83 -22.40 9.98
N VAL A 29 18.45 -21.36 9.40
CA VAL A 29 19.70 -21.47 8.61
C VAL A 29 20.93 -21.26 9.51
N SER A 30 20.88 -21.67 10.79
CA SER A 30 22.06 -21.74 11.62
C SER A 30 22.70 -23.11 11.41
N ILE A 31 23.83 -23.13 10.72
CA ILE A 31 24.77 -24.25 10.83
C ILE A 31 25.10 -24.41 12.33
N PRO A 32 25.14 -25.63 12.88
CA PRO A 32 25.48 -25.84 14.28
C PRO A 32 26.72 -25.02 14.64
N GLY A 33 26.59 -24.15 15.65
CA GLY A 33 27.64 -23.18 16.00
C GLY A 33 28.99 -23.84 16.23
N ASP A 34 28.99 -25.09 16.69
CA ASP A 34 30.18 -25.88 16.95
C ASP A 34 30.90 -26.35 15.68
N ALA A 35 30.17 -26.62 14.60
CA ALA A 35 30.76 -26.99 13.31
C ALA A 35 31.43 -25.79 12.63
N VAL A 36 30.78 -24.62 12.66
CA VAL A 36 31.36 -23.36 12.14
C VAL A 36 32.57 -22.95 12.97
N THR A 37 32.45 -23.00 14.29
CA THR A 37 33.53 -22.63 15.21
C THR A 37 34.72 -23.58 15.08
N SER A 38 34.48 -24.88 14.88
CA SER A 38 35.55 -25.87 14.65
C SER A 38 36.22 -25.69 13.29
N ALA A 39 35.44 -25.45 12.22
CA ALA A 39 35.98 -25.18 10.89
C ALA A 39 36.84 -23.90 10.88
N VAL A 40 36.35 -22.82 11.49
CA VAL A 40 37.08 -21.54 11.61
C VAL A 40 38.34 -21.69 12.48
N LYS A 41 38.28 -22.44 13.58
CA LYS A 41 39.47 -22.71 14.44
C LYS A 41 40.52 -23.58 13.76
N SER A 42 40.12 -24.42 12.80
CA SER A 42 41.02 -25.33 12.07
C SER A 42 41.70 -24.70 10.85
N ALA A 43 41.21 -23.55 10.36
CA ALA A 43 41.76 -22.86 9.20
C ALA A 43 43.09 -22.17 9.54
N LYS A 44 44.19 -22.60 8.89
CA LYS A 44 45.55 -22.07 9.14
C LYS A 44 46.00 -21.06 8.09
N SER A 45 45.25 -20.92 6.99
CA SER A 45 45.53 -20.00 5.90
C SER A 45 44.25 -19.35 5.35
N ALA A 46 44.40 -18.24 4.64
CA ALA A 46 43.29 -17.56 3.96
C ALA A 46 42.57 -18.48 2.94
N ARG A 47 43.29 -19.46 2.38
CA ARG A 47 42.73 -20.46 1.45
C ARG A 47 41.84 -21.47 2.17
N ASP A 48 42.19 -21.85 3.40
CA ASP A 48 41.39 -22.75 4.24
C ASP A 48 40.10 -22.05 4.72
N MET A 49 40.17 -20.74 4.96
CA MET A 49 39.01 -19.94 5.33
C MET A 49 38.02 -19.76 4.17
N ASP A 50 38.50 -19.59 2.93
CA ASP A 50 37.64 -19.61 1.73
C ASP A 50 37.00 -20.99 1.52
N GLY A 51 37.74 -22.09 1.76
CA GLY A 51 37.20 -23.45 1.74
C GLY A 51 36.10 -23.69 2.76
N ALA A 52 36.28 -23.21 4.00
CA ALA A 52 35.27 -23.30 5.06
C ALA A 52 34.01 -22.49 4.74
N LEU A 53 34.16 -21.28 4.19
CA LEU A 53 33.04 -20.44 3.75
C LEU A 53 32.27 -21.06 2.58
N ARG A 54 32.94 -21.75 1.66
CA ARG A 54 32.28 -22.49 0.58
C ARG A 54 31.47 -23.68 1.10
N LEU A 55 31.99 -24.42 2.08
CA LEU A 55 31.27 -25.52 2.73
C LEU A 55 30.03 -25.02 3.50
N ILE A 56 30.10 -23.83 4.09
CA ILE A 56 29.00 -23.16 4.78
C ILE A 56 27.92 -22.66 3.81
N ASN A 57 28.33 -22.09 2.68
CA ASN A 57 27.40 -21.50 1.72
C ASN A 57 26.83 -22.50 0.70
N ALA A 58 27.50 -23.65 0.47
CA ALA A 58 27.04 -24.65 -0.48
C ALA A 58 25.62 -25.19 -0.18
N PRO A 59 25.25 -25.54 1.06
CA PRO A 59 23.88 -25.97 1.38
C PRO A 59 22.83 -24.87 1.13
N ILE A 60 23.19 -23.61 1.37
CA ILE A 60 22.30 -22.46 1.15
C ILE A 60 22.07 -22.26 -0.35
N GLU A 61 23.12 -22.34 -1.17
CA GLU A 61 22.99 -22.22 -2.62
C GLU A 61 22.30 -23.44 -3.25
N THR A 62 22.54 -24.65 -2.74
CA THR A 62 21.79 -25.85 -3.14
C THR A 62 20.31 -25.73 -2.78
N LEU A 63 19.98 -25.25 -1.57
CA LEU A 63 18.60 -24.99 -1.16
C LEU A 63 17.95 -23.94 -2.05
N LYS A 64 18.63 -22.81 -2.30
CA LYS A 64 18.17 -21.76 -3.23
C LYS A 64 17.92 -22.30 -4.63
N GLN A 65 18.74 -23.24 -5.09
CA GLN A 65 18.60 -23.84 -6.41
C GLN A 65 17.47 -24.89 -6.46
N GLN A 66 17.28 -25.66 -5.38
CA GLN A 66 16.19 -26.62 -5.25
C GLN A 66 14.82 -25.93 -5.16
N ILE A 67 14.69 -24.87 -4.37
CA ILE A 67 13.43 -24.12 -4.20
C ILE A 67 13.09 -23.22 -5.38
N ARG A 68 14.01 -23.08 -6.36
CA ARG A 68 13.82 -22.21 -7.52
C ARG A 68 12.76 -22.82 -8.44
N GLY A 69 11.58 -22.20 -8.47
CA GLY A 69 10.44 -22.66 -9.29
C GLY A 69 9.52 -23.66 -8.58
N MET A 70 9.75 -23.96 -7.30
CA MET A 70 8.82 -24.73 -6.49
C MET A 70 7.64 -23.87 -6.02
N ARG A 71 6.47 -24.49 -5.82
CA ARG A 71 5.31 -23.83 -5.21
C ARG A 71 5.56 -23.65 -3.71
N MET A 72 4.99 -22.62 -3.09
CA MET A 72 5.26 -22.28 -1.68
C MET A 72 4.97 -23.45 -0.71
N ASN A 73 3.90 -24.22 -0.94
CA ASN A 73 3.60 -25.40 -0.12
C ASN A 73 4.63 -26.51 -0.29
N ASP A 74 5.19 -26.68 -1.50
CA ASP A 74 6.25 -27.64 -1.76
C ASP A 74 7.57 -27.16 -1.12
N ILE A 75 7.82 -25.85 -1.06
CA ILE A 75 8.96 -25.25 -0.33
C ILE A 75 8.81 -25.49 1.17
N LEU A 76 7.63 -25.25 1.75
CA LEU A 76 7.36 -25.47 3.17
C LEU A 76 7.51 -26.94 3.55
N HIS A 77 6.93 -27.85 2.77
CA HIS A 77 7.12 -29.29 2.97
C HIS A 77 8.59 -29.70 2.88
N THR A 78 9.33 -29.16 1.91
CA THR A 78 10.76 -29.46 1.74
C THR A 78 11.58 -28.96 2.93
N VAL A 79 11.29 -27.76 3.43
CA VAL A 79 11.97 -27.20 4.61
C VAL A 79 11.64 -28.02 5.86
N VAL A 80 10.39 -28.42 6.05
CA VAL A 80 9.97 -29.29 7.17
C VAL A 80 10.65 -30.66 7.08
N GLN A 81 10.65 -31.29 5.90
CA GLN A 81 11.29 -32.58 5.68
C GLN A 81 12.82 -32.51 5.91
N MET A 82 13.49 -31.44 5.48
CA MET A 82 14.92 -31.25 5.74
C MET A 82 15.22 -31.02 7.22
N VAL A 83 14.31 -30.38 7.96
CA VAL A 83 14.43 -30.22 9.42
C VAL A 83 14.22 -31.56 10.13
N ASP A 84 13.32 -32.42 9.63
CA ASP A 84 13.09 -33.76 10.19
C ASP A 84 14.23 -34.74 9.86
N GLU A 85 14.82 -34.68 8.65
CA GLU A 85 15.89 -35.57 8.21
C GLU A 85 17.28 -35.21 8.78
N HIS A 86 17.50 -33.94 9.12
CA HIS A 86 18.78 -33.44 9.65
C HIS A 86 18.71 -32.91 11.08
N GLY A 87 17.52 -32.85 11.67
CA GLY A 87 17.29 -32.62 13.09
C GLY A 87 17.80 -33.81 13.89
N THR A 88 19.06 -33.75 14.33
CA THR A 88 19.55 -34.65 15.37
C THR A 88 18.61 -34.57 16.56
N HIS A 89 18.11 -35.72 17.02
CA HIS A 89 17.30 -35.91 18.22
C HIS A 89 18.09 -35.58 19.51
N GLU A 90 18.71 -34.40 19.60
CA GLU A 90 19.10 -33.84 20.89
C GLU A 90 17.93 -33.03 21.41
N THR A 91 17.20 -33.63 22.34
CA THR A 91 16.18 -32.98 23.15
C THR A 91 16.78 -31.77 23.85
N PHE A 92 16.52 -30.58 23.32
CA PHE A 92 16.66 -29.35 24.09
C PHE A 92 15.59 -29.37 25.20
N PRO A 93 15.96 -29.25 26.48
CA PRO A 93 14.99 -29.16 27.57
C PRO A 93 14.39 -27.75 27.59
N CYS A 94 13.51 -27.48 26.63
CA CYS A 94 12.59 -26.36 26.71
C CYS A 94 11.33 -26.88 27.42
N ASN A 95 11.19 -26.51 28.69
CA ASN A 95 10.04 -26.85 29.52
C ASN A 95 8.71 -26.63 28.78
N GLY A 96 8.05 -27.73 28.40
CA GLY A 96 6.59 -27.79 28.22
C GLY A 96 6.00 -27.35 26.88
N LEU A 97 6.74 -27.34 25.76
CA LEU A 97 6.11 -27.26 24.44
C LEU A 97 6.16 -28.60 23.71
N THR A 98 5.03 -29.29 23.68
CA THR A 98 4.75 -30.34 22.70
C THR A 98 4.63 -29.71 21.31
N VAL A 99 5.43 -30.19 20.37
CA VAL A 99 5.31 -29.84 18.95
C VAL A 99 4.09 -30.58 18.41
N ALA A 100 3.08 -29.82 18.02
CA ALA A 100 1.88 -30.33 17.40
C ALA A 100 2.22 -30.96 16.03
N THR A 101 1.56 -32.07 15.70
CA THR A 101 1.77 -32.80 14.45
C THR A 101 1.20 -32.02 13.26
N HIS A 102 1.64 -32.33 12.03
CA HIS A 102 1.25 -31.60 10.80
C HIS A 102 -0.28 -31.54 10.58
N ASP A 103 -1.05 -32.47 11.13
CA ASP A 103 -2.51 -32.48 11.08
C ASP A 103 -3.17 -31.48 12.06
N GLU A 104 -2.45 -31.01 13.08
CA GLU A 104 -2.95 -30.06 14.09
C GLU A 104 -2.68 -28.59 13.71
N ILE A 105 -1.74 -28.32 12.80
CA ILE A 105 -1.35 -26.96 12.40
C ILE A 105 -2.21 -26.44 11.24
N SER A 106 -2.87 -27.33 10.49
CA SER A 106 -3.58 -26.98 9.26
C SER A 106 -4.92 -26.27 9.46
N HIS A 107 -5.51 -26.28 10.67
CA HIS A 107 -6.86 -25.76 10.89
C HIS A 107 -6.93 -24.52 11.80
N ASP A 108 -5.83 -24.15 12.47
CA ASP A 108 -5.80 -23.04 13.41
C ASP A 108 -4.50 -22.23 13.26
N ILE A 109 -4.23 -21.67 12.07
CA ILE A 109 -3.60 -20.34 12.11
C ILE A 109 -4.74 -19.44 12.56
N PRO A 110 -4.77 -18.95 13.81
CA PRO A 110 -5.76 -17.97 14.18
C PRO A 110 -5.64 -16.88 13.14
N THR A 111 -6.73 -16.55 12.45
CA THR A 111 -6.84 -15.28 11.76
C THR A 111 -6.67 -14.25 12.86
N MET A 112 -5.41 -13.90 13.15
CA MET A 112 -4.98 -13.22 14.39
C MET A 112 -5.64 -11.84 14.49
N PHE A 113 -6.25 -11.41 13.40
CA PHE A 113 -7.14 -10.30 13.27
C PHE A 113 -8.39 -10.82 12.54
N PRO A 114 -9.50 -11.12 13.24
CA PRO A 114 -10.76 -11.35 12.54
C PRO A 114 -11.02 -10.16 11.63
N VAL A 115 -11.53 -10.41 10.42
CA VAL A 115 -11.94 -9.34 9.50
C VAL A 115 -12.95 -8.48 10.23
N THR A 116 -12.50 -7.31 10.67
CA THR A 116 -13.37 -6.31 11.29
C THR A 116 -14.22 -5.66 10.22
N ASP A 117 -15.33 -5.05 10.63
CA ASP A 117 -16.22 -4.24 9.78
C ASP A 117 -15.45 -3.44 8.72
N GLU A 118 -15.97 -3.39 7.50
CA GLU A 118 -15.38 -2.59 6.42
C GLU A 118 -15.10 -1.16 6.89
N THR A 119 -13.84 -0.75 6.79
CA THR A 119 -13.43 0.62 7.11
C THR A 119 -13.16 1.43 5.86
N THR A 120 -13.53 2.71 5.89
CA THR A 120 -13.32 3.65 4.77
C THR A 120 -11.86 4.07 4.58
N VAL A 121 -10.98 3.80 5.55
CA VAL A 121 -9.55 4.14 5.52
C VAL A 121 -8.72 2.89 5.77
N ASN A 122 -7.83 2.57 4.83
CA ASN A 122 -6.97 1.39 4.88
C ASN A 122 -5.51 1.78 4.74
N ILE A 123 -4.62 1.05 5.41
CA ILE A 123 -3.17 1.22 5.26
C ILE A 123 -2.56 -0.05 4.67
N ALA A 124 -1.81 0.09 3.58
CA ALA A 124 -1.12 -1.00 2.91
C ALA A 124 0.41 -0.86 2.99
N TYR A 125 1.12 -1.99 3.01
CA TYR A 125 2.57 -1.99 2.93
C TYR A 125 3.07 -1.71 1.51
N THR A 126 2.44 -2.33 0.49
CA THR A 126 2.87 -2.24 -0.91
C THR A 126 1.98 -1.33 -1.75
N HIS A 127 2.52 -0.78 -2.84
CA HIS A 127 1.73 -0.04 -3.83
C HIS A 127 0.73 -0.95 -4.57
N LYS A 128 1.04 -2.24 -4.76
CA LYS A 128 0.16 -3.22 -5.41
C LYS A 128 -1.13 -3.41 -4.60
N THR A 129 -1.01 -3.74 -3.31
CA THR A 129 -2.15 -3.89 -2.40
C THR A 129 -2.97 -2.60 -2.32
N ARG A 130 -2.31 -1.44 -2.23
CA ARG A 130 -2.97 -0.13 -2.26
C ARG A 130 -3.82 0.07 -3.53
N LYS A 131 -3.29 -0.28 -4.70
CA LYS A 131 -4.02 -0.18 -5.98
C LYS A 131 -5.25 -1.08 -5.99
N ILE A 132 -5.10 -2.34 -5.59
CA ILE A 132 -6.19 -3.33 -5.53
C ILE A 132 -7.35 -2.82 -4.67
N ILE A 133 -7.05 -2.39 -3.44
CA ILE A 133 -8.06 -1.89 -2.51
C ILE A 133 -8.72 -0.61 -3.04
N ASN A 134 -7.93 0.32 -3.57
CA ASN A 134 -8.49 1.53 -4.16
C ASN A 134 -9.40 1.23 -5.34
N SER A 135 -9.02 0.30 -6.23
CA SER A 135 -9.84 -0.11 -7.38
C SER A 135 -11.15 -0.75 -6.92
N TYR A 136 -11.11 -1.60 -5.90
CA TYR A 136 -12.32 -2.17 -5.31
C TYR A 136 -13.29 -1.09 -4.85
N TYR A 137 -12.86 -0.20 -3.95
CA TYR A 137 -13.75 0.82 -3.39
C TYR A 137 -14.19 1.85 -4.44
N MET A 138 -13.31 2.24 -5.37
CA MET A 138 -13.70 3.09 -6.49
C MET A 138 -14.81 2.45 -7.32
N ASN A 139 -14.69 1.18 -7.69
CA ASN A 139 -15.71 0.49 -8.46
C ASN A 139 -17.00 0.28 -7.67
N LYS A 140 -16.90 -0.10 -6.38
CA LYS A 140 -18.04 -0.31 -5.48
C LYS A 140 -18.87 0.95 -5.31
N TYR A 141 -18.23 2.10 -5.10
CA TYR A 141 -18.96 3.36 -4.87
C TYR A 141 -19.30 4.10 -6.16
N ALA A 142 -18.57 3.88 -7.27
CA ALA A 142 -18.93 4.45 -8.56
C ALA A 142 -20.31 3.98 -9.07
N THR A 143 -20.74 2.76 -8.74
CA THR A 143 -22.09 2.26 -9.10
C THR A 143 -23.21 2.95 -8.32
N LEU A 144 -22.89 3.58 -7.19
CA LEU A 144 -23.84 4.30 -6.34
C LEU A 144 -23.82 5.81 -6.61
N ALA A 145 -22.80 6.30 -7.32
CA ALA A 145 -22.64 7.71 -7.62
C ALA A 145 -23.58 8.16 -8.76
N SER A 146 -24.15 9.35 -8.63
CA SER A 146 -24.92 9.98 -9.70
C SER A 146 -24.05 10.40 -10.89
N GLU A 147 -22.78 10.70 -10.63
CA GLU A 147 -21.81 11.18 -11.60
C GLU A 147 -20.43 10.61 -11.28
N VAL A 148 -19.74 10.13 -12.31
CA VAL A 148 -18.39 9.54 -12.20
C VAL A 148 -17.52 10.14 -13.30
N VAL A 149 -16.35 10.64 -12.91
CA VAL A 149 -15.33 11.16 -13.82
C VAL A 149 -14.13 10.24 -13.79
N GLU A 150 -13.77 9.69 -14.96
CA GLU A 150 -12.57 8.87 -15.12
C GLU A 150 -11.36 9.75 -15.43
N VAL A 151 -10.35 9.68 -14.57
CA VAL A 151 -9.06 10.36 -14.75
C VAL A 151 -8.01 9.30 -15.03
N LEU A 152 -7.54 9.28 -16.27
CA LEU A 152 -6.53 8.33 -16.72
C LEU A 152 -5.16 8.73 -16.16
N ALA A 153 -4.42 7.71 -15.72
CA ALA A 153 -3.04 7.90 -15.34
C ALA A 153 -2.26 8.50 -16.53
N PRO A 154 -1.43 9.53 -16.30
CA PRO A 154 -0.65 10.13 -17.38
C PRO A 154 0.28 9.07 -17.99
N THR A 155 0.45 9.11 -19.32
CA THR A 155 1.45 8.35 -20.07
C THR A 155 2.84 8.78 -19.61
N LYS A 156 3.32 8.09 -18.58
CA LYS A 156 4.60 8.37 -17.93
C LYS A 156 5.60 7.25 -18.22
N THR A 157 6.86 7.49 -17.84
CA THR A 157 7.91 6.47 -17.86
C THR A 157 7.51 5.25 -17.03
N GLU A 158 8.09 4.09 -17.32
CA GLU A 158 7.81 2.81 -16.62
C GLU A 158 7.98 2.94 -15.09
N GLU A 159 8.97 3.71 -14.64
CA GLU A 159 9.20 4.04 -13.22
C GLU A 159 8.09 4.89 -12.57
N GLN A 160 7.24 5.56 -13.32
CA GLN A 160 6.14 6.34 -12.76
C GLN A 160 4.83 5.54 -12.82
N LEU A 161 4.73 4.59 -13.75
CA LEU A 161 3.58 3.70 -13.93
C LEU A 161 3.26 2.89 -12.66
N HIS A 162 4.30 2.45 -11.92
CA HIS A 162 4.08 1.68 -10.69
C HIS A 162 3.44 2.51 -9.56
N LYS A 163 3.56 3.85 -9.59
CA LYS A 163 3.01 4.76 -8.58
C LYS A 163 1.63 5.32 -8.95
N CYS A 164 1.31 5.36 -10.23
CA CYS A 164 0.04 5.87 -10.75
C CYS A 164 -0.99 4.75 -10.91
N GLN A 165 -2.27 5.11 -10.92
CA GLN A 165 -3.40 4.23 -11.20
C GLN A 165 -4.45 5.07 -11.90
N ASP A 166 -5.24 4.48 -12.78
CA ASP A 166 -6.45 5.12 -13.29
C ASP A 166 -7.44 5.31 -12.14
N VAL A 167 -8.13 6.44 -12.14
CA VAL A 167 -8.97 6.84 -11.02
C VAL A 167 -10.39 7.15 -11.49
N LYS A 168 -11.37 6.62 -10.76
CA LYS A 168 -12.76 7.05 -10.85
C LYS A 168 -13.04 8.01 -9.70
N LEU A 169 -13.31 9.27 -10.04
CA LEU A 169 -13.68 10.30 -9.09
C LEU A 169 -15.20 10.45 -9.08
N PHE A 170 -15.78 10.59 -7.89
CA PHE A 170 -17.20 10.88 -7.66
C PHE A 170 -17.33 11.69 -6.36
N ALA A 171 -18.49 12.33 -6.15
CA ALA A 171 -18.73 13.10 -4.93
C ALA A 171 -18.64 12.18 -3.69
N GLY A 172 -17.88 12.61 -2.68
CA GLY A 172 -17.52 11.84 -1.50
C GLY A 172 -16.26 10.99 -1.62
N ALA A 173 -15.64 10.88 -2.81
CA ALA A 173 -14.41 10.10 -2.96
C ALA A 173 -13.26 10.71 -2.12
N PRO A 174 -12.59 9.92 -1.25
CA PRO A 174 -11.48 10.40 -0.44
C PRO A 174 -10.20 10.48 -1.28
N ILE A 175 -9.51 11.61 -1.15
CA ILE A 175 -8.22 11.86 -1.79
C ILE A 175 -7.19 12.35 -0.77
N ILE A 176 -5.92 12.15 -1.09
CA ILE A 176 -4.79 12.58 -0.29
C ILE A 176 -3.83 13.40 -1.14
N ALA A 177 -3.40 14.55 -0.62
CA ALA A 177 -2.37 15.35 -1.26
C ALA A 177 -1.00 14.65 -1.18
N ILE A 178 -0.31 14.55 -2.31
CA ILE A 178 1.03 13.93 -2.42
C ILE A 178 2.17 14.94 -2.51
N ARG A 179 1.84 16.24 -2.50
CA ARG A 179 2.81 17.34 -2.45
C ARG A 179 2.17 18.59 -1.87
N THR A 180 2.99 19.48 -1.32
CA THR A 180 2.54 20.79 -0.84
C THR A 180 2.44 21.80 -1.98
N VAL A 181 1.28 22.43 -2.13
CA VAL A 181 1.03 23.52 -3.08
C VAL A 181 0.56 24.75 -2.28
N LYS A 182 1.54 25.53 -1.78
CA LYS A 182 1.30 26.67 -0.88
C LYS A 182 0.28 27.68 -1.41
N LYS A 183 0.32 27.97 -2.72
CA LYS A 183 -0.61 28.92 -3.37
C LYS A 183 -2.08 28.50 -3.23
N MET A 184 -2.34 27.20 -3.14
CA MET A 184 -3.69 26.63 -3.01
C MET A 184 -4.00 26.20 -1.57
N LYS A 185 -3.09 26.46 -0.61
CA LYS A 185 -3.18 25.96 0.78
C LYS A 185 -3.36 24.43 0.88
N VAL A 186 -2.84 23.68 -0.08
CA VAL A 186 -2.84 22.21 -0.05
C VAL A 186 -1.52 21.74 0.55
N TYR A 187 -1.56 20.99 1.65
CA TYR A 187 -0.36 20.47 2.30
C TYR A 187 -0.18 18.99 2.00
N ASN A 188 1.07 18.55 1.84
CA ASN A 188 1.36 17.12 1.66
C ASN A 188 0.74 16.30 2.79
N ALA A 189 0.25 15.11 2.46
CA ALA A 189 -0.40 14.19 3.39
C ALA A 189 -1.74 14.66 3.98
N GLU A 190 -2.28 15.80 3.54
CA GLU A 190 -3.64 16.22 3.92
C GLU A 190 -4.71 15.45 3.14
N MET A 191 -5.78 15.06 3.83
CA MET A 191 -6.94 14.37 3.24
C MET A 191 -8.05 15.35 2.88
N PHE A 192 -8.69 15.06 1.75
CA PHE A 192 -9.82 15.82 1.23
C PHE A 192 -10.91 14.86 0.76
N ASP A 193 -12.14 15.35 0.70
CA ASP A 193 -13.24 14.67 0.03
C ASP A 193 -13.59 15.45 -1.23
N VAL A 194 -13.82 14.74 -2.34
CA VAL A 194 -14.34 15.37 -3.56
C VAL A 194 -15.78 15.80 -3.31
N VAL A 195 -16.12 17.06 -3.57
CA VAL A 195 -17.46 17.60 -3.32
C VAL A 195 -18.30 17.55 -4.59
N GLU A 196 -17.79 18.15 -5.65
CA GLU A 196 -18.50 18.30 -6.92
C GLU A 196 -17.53 18.26 -8.09
N PHE A 197 -18.01 17.71 -9.20
CA PHE A 197 -17.38 17.88 -10.49
C PHE A 197 -18.04 19.05 -11.20
N PRO A 198 -17.25 19.80 -11.95
CA PRO A 198 -17.84 20.79 -12.81
C PRO A 198 -18.53 20.09 -13.96
N ARG A 199 -19.73 20.56 -14.26
CA ARG A 199 -20.39 20.19 -15.50
C ARG A 199 -19.60 20.86 -16.63
N PRO A 200 -19.26 20.13 -17.71
CA PRO A 200 -18.64 20.75 -18.86
C PRO A 200 -19.55 21.89 -19.31
N PRO A 201 -19.03 23.11 -19.40
CA PRO A 201 -19.88 24.23 -19.72
C PRO A 201 -20.41 24.09 -21.14
N THR A 202 -21.74 24.09 -21.26
CA THR A 202 -22.39 24.08 -22.56
C THR A 202 -22.55 25.51 -23.05
N GLY A 203 -21.99 25.85 -24.21
CA GLY A 203 -22.43 27.01 -24.99
C GLY A 203 -21.52 28.24 -25.04
N TRP A 204 -20.30 28.20 -24.50
CA TRP A 204 -19.38 29.36 -24.58
C TRP A 204 -18.96 29.74 -25.99
N HIS A 205 -18.91 28.77 -26.90
CA HIS A 205 -18.60 29.06 -28.31
C HIS A 205 -19.61 30.02 -28.95
N ASN A 206 -20.85 30.05 -28.45
CA ASN A 206 -21.90 30.96 -28.94
C ASN A 206 -21.96 32.29 -28.18
N ALA A 207 -21.28 32.41 -27.04
CA ALA A 207 -21.25 33.65 -26.25
C ALA A 207 -20.49 34.75 -27.00
N THR A 208 -20.94 36.00 -26.83
CA THR A 208 -20.26 37.19 -27.34
C THR A 208 -19.00 37.48 -26.51
N LEU A 209 -18.04 38.20 -27.10
CA LEU A 209 -16.80 38.58 -26.40
C LEU A 209 -17.09 39.38 -25.11
N THR A 210 -18.09 40.25 -25.13
CA THR A 210 -18.52 41.04 -23.98
C THR A 210 -19.03 40.14 -22.85
N GLN A 211 -19.88 39.16 -23.15
CA GLN A 211 -20.36 38.18 -22.16
C GLN A 211 -19.21 37.37 -21.56
N LEU A 212 -18.26 36.91 -22.39
CA LEU A 212 -17.10 36.15 -21.91
C LEU A 212 -16.20 36.98 -20.99
N LYS A 213 -16.00 38.27 -21.28
CA LYS A 213 -15.25 39.16 -20.38
C LYS A 213 -15.94 39.36 -19.04
N ASP A 214 -17.26 39.54 -19.05
CA ASP A 214 -18.09 39.66 -17.85
C ASP A 214 -17.99 38.40 -16.98
N ILE A 215 -18.07 37.21 -17.59
CA ILE A 215 -17.95 35.92 -16.91
C ILE A 215 -16.55 35.74 -16.34
N ALA A 216 -15.51 36.01 -17.15
CA ALA A 216 -14.13 35.96 -16.67
C ALA A 216 -13.93 36.88 -15.46
N GLN A 217 -14.48 38.09 -15.48
CA GLN A 217 -14.38 39.02 -14.36
C GLN A 217 -15.12 38.53 -13.10
N LYS A 218 -16.33 37.97 -13.25
CA LYS A 218 -17.07 37.32 -12.13
C LYS A 218 -16.28 36.15 -11.52
N MET A 219 -15.56 35.41 -12.35
CA MET A 219 -14.67 34.33 -11.92
C MET A 219 -13.29 34.79 -11.43
N CYS A 220 -13.04 36.10 -11.35
CA CYS A 220 -11.75 36.69 -11.01
C CYS A 220 -10.60 36.19 -11.93
N LEU A 221 -10.90 36.02 -13.23
CA LEU A 221 -9.94 35.68 -14.28
C LEU A 221 -9.51 36.92 -15.07
N PRO A 222 -8.31 36.92 -15.69
CA PRO A 222 -7.92 37.98 -16.61
C PRO A 222 -8.88 38.07 -17.80
N SER A 223 -9.46 39.25 -18.04
CA SER A 223 -10.46 39.52 -19.09
C SER A 223 -9.86 40.03 -20.42
N SER A 224 -8.53 40.09 -20.53
CA SER A 224 -7.82 40.50 -21.74
C SER A 224 -7.61 39.35 -22.73
N GLY A 225 -7.55 39.64 -24.03
CA GLY A 225 -7.28 38.65 -25.08
C GLY A 225 -8.42 38.50 -26.10
N ASN A 226 -8.22 37.59 -27.05
CA ASN A 226 -9.23 37.24 -28.06
C ASN A 226 -10.30 36.31 -27.46
N LYS A 227 -11.38 36.09 -28.22
CA LYS A 227 -12.51 35.23 -27.80
C LYS A 227 -12.04 33.82 -27.42
N ALA A 228 -11.17 33.20 -28.23
CA ALA A 228 -10.68 31.84 -27.99
C ALA A 228 -9.92 31.71 -26.66
N ALA A 229 -9.01 32.63 -26.36
CA ALA A 229 -8.25 32.61 -25.12
C ALA A 229 -9.11 32.82 -23.87
N LEU A 230 -10.22 33.57 -23.97
CA LEU A 230 -11.16 33.72 -22.87
C LEU A 230 -12.00 32.46 -22.65
N VAL A 231 -12.47 31.85 -23.75
CA VAL A 231 -13.18 30.55 -23.70
C VAL A 231 -12.29 29.51 -23.03
N GLU A 232 -11.04 29.35 -23.49
CA GLU A 232 -10.09 28.40 -22.90
C GLU A 232 -9.85 28.65 -21.40
N ARG A 233 -9.71 29.92 -20.97
CA ARG A 233 -9.52 30.23 -19.53
C ARG A 233 -10.76 29.94 -18.69
N ILE A 234 -11.94 30.23 -19.21
CA ILE A 234 -13.21 29.94 -18.53
C ILE A 234 -13.39 28.43 -18.46
N GLU A 235 -13.21 27.71 -19.56
CA GLU A 235 -13.26 26.26 -19.62
C GLU A 235 -12.25 25.60 -18.68
N ASN A 236 -11.01 26.09 -18.61
CA ASN A 236 -10.00 25.56 -17.69
C ASN A 236 -10.36 25.81 -16.21
N LYS A 237 -10.93 26.98 -15.89
CA LYS A 237 -11.36 27.26 -14.51
C LYS A 237 -12.62 26.49 -14.15
N GLU A 238 -13.54 26.34 -15.10
CA GLU A 238 -14.73 25.52 -14.91
C GLU A 238 -14.36 24.06 -14.84
N SER A 239 -13.37 23.54 -15.57
CA SER A 239 -12.89 22.15 -15.46
C SER A 239 -12.21 21.81 -14.12
N ALA A 240 -12.27 22.71 -13.13
CA ALA A 240 -11.81 22.46 -11.78
C ALA A 240 -12.88 21.75 -10.93
N PHE A 241 -12.53 20.60 -10.36
CA PHE A 241 -13.36 19.93 -9.36
C PHE A 241 -13.12 20.54 -7.98
N VAL A 242 -14.15 20.51 -7.14
CA VAL A 242 -14.08 21.07 -5.79
C VAL A 242 -13.77 19.96 -4.81
N ILE A 243 -12.79 20.23 -3.95
CA ILE A 243 -12.42 19.34 -2.85
C ILE A 243 -12.60 20.08 -1.54
N ARG A 244 -12.97 19.35 -0.49
CA ARG A 244 -13.12 19.90 0.86
C ARG A 244 -12.07 19.29 1.79
N SER A 245 -11.30 20.12 2.47
CA SER A 245 -10.34 19.64 3.46
C SER A 245 -11.08 18.97 4.62
N ARG A 246 -10.70 17.73 4.96
CA ARG A 246 -11.22 17.06 6.16
C ARG A 246 -10.78 17.74 7.45
N ARG A 247 -9.68 18.52 7.41
CA ARG A 247 -9.12 19.19 8.57
C ARG A 247 -9.76 20.56 8.82
N SER A 248 -9.84 21.40 7.78
CA SER A 248 -10.32 22.79 7.93
C SER A 248 -11.77 22.98 7.48
N GLY A 249 -12.31 22.06 6.68
CA GLY A 249 -13.61 22.23 6.01
C GLY A 249 -13.57 23.22 4.83
N GLU A 250 -12.42 23.84 4.53
CA GLU A 250 -12.28 24.77 3.41
C GLU A 250 -12.41 24.05 2.07
N GLU A 251 -13.09 24.70 1.12
CA GLU A 251 -13.26 24.22 -0.26
C GLU A 251 -12.21 24.82 -1.18
N ILE A 252 -11.67 23.97 -2.06
CA ILE A 252 -10.58 24.31 -2.97
C ILE A 252 -10.96 23.84 -4.38
N HIS A 253 -10.88 24.74 -5.36
CA HIS A 253 -11.02 24.40 -6.77
C HIS A 253 -9.69 23.88 -7.32
N VAL A 254 -9.70 22.66 -7.85
CA VAL A 254 -8.52 22.00 -8.41
C VAL A 254 -8.76 21.66 -9.88
N PRO A 255 -7.93 22.15 -10.82
CA PRO A 255 -8.02 21.74 -12.21
C PRO A 255 -7.85 20.22 -12.37
N LEU A 256 -8.75 19.56 -13.11
CA LEU A 256 -8.77 18.10 -13.23
C LEU A 256 -7.46 17.55 -13.80
N GLU A 257 -6.83 18.24 -14.74
CA GLU A 257 -5.56 17.86 -15.37
C GLU A 257 -4.37 17.87 -14.38
N ARG A 258 -4.52 18.53 -13.23
CA ARG A 258 -3.51 18.56 -12.17
C ARG A 258 -3.72 17.45 -11.13
N PHE A 259 -4.77 16.65 -11.25
CA PHE A 259 -5.13 15.63 -10.26
C PHE A 259 -3.95 14.72 -9.93
N HIS A 260 -3.38 14.01 -10.91
CA HIS A 260 -2.29 13.04 -10.68
C HIS A 260 -0.98 13.67 -10.19
N ASP A 261 -0.81 14.97 -10.34
CA ASP A 261 0.37 15.68 -9.84
C ASP A 261 0.21 16.12 -8.38
N MET A 262 -1.02 16.25 -7.91
CA MET A 262 -1.32 16.80 -6.59
C MET A 262 -1.94 15.78 -5.64
N PHE A 263 -2.68 14.81 -6.14
CA PHE A 263 -3.54 13.93 -5.36
C PHE A 263 -3.42 12.46 -5.75
N ARG A 264 -3.86 11.59 -4.84
CA ARG A 264 -4.17 10.18 -5.07
C ARG A 264 -5.48 9.83 -4.38
N ILE A 265 -6.18 8.80 -4.84
CA ILE A 265 -7.27 8.19 -4.08
C ILE A 265 -6.75 7.62 -2.77
N ALA A 266 -7.56 7.78 -1.72
CA ALA A 266 -7.20 7.52 -0.33
C ALA A 266 -8.15 6.56 0.41
N TYR A 267 -8.86 5.67 -0.30
CA TYR A 267 -9.48 4.51 0.37
C TYR A 267 -8.42 3.61 1.01
N CYS A 268 -7.25 3.55 0.38
CA CYS A 268 -6.03 2.95 0.88
C CYS A 268 -4.81 3.81 0.56
N ILE A 269 -3.96 4.02 1.56
CA ILE A 269 -2.66 4.71 1.45
C ILE A 269 -1.53 3.75 1.86
N THR A 270 -0.30 3.99 1.40
CA THR A 270 0.82 3.17 1.89
C THR A 270 1.31 3.64 3.26
N VAL A 271 1.92 2.73 4.04
CA VAL A 271 2.60 3.07 5.30
C VAL A 271 3.57 4.25 5.11
N HIS A 272 4.36 4.22 4.03
CA HIS A 272 5.28 5.31 3.71
C HIS A 272 4.57 6.66 3.49
N GLN A 273 3.43 6.67 2.78
CA GLN A 273 2.67 7.91 2.56
C GLN A 273 2.00 8.43 3.84
N SER A 274 1.69 7.55 4.79
CA SER A 274 1.10 7.92 6.09
C SER A 274 2.11 8.46 7.10
N GLN A 275 3.41 8.45 6.79
CA GLN A 275 4.45 8.91 7.73
C GLN A 275 4.22 10.37 8.13
N GLY A 276 4.15 10.62 9.44
CA GLY A 276 3.89 11.95 10.00
C GLY A 276 2.40 12.35 10.05
N GLN A 277 1.48 11.47 9.63
CA GLN A 277 0.05 11.68 9.83
C GLN A 277 -0.42 11.11 11.16
N THR A 278 -1.46 11.72 11.73
CA THR A 278 -2.22 11.14 12.83
C THR A 278 -3.57 10.71 12.29
N ILE A 279 -3.77 9.40 12.13
CA ILE A 279 -5.05 8.82 11.73
C ILE A 279 -5.83 8.52 13.02
N ARG A 280 -6.94 9.24 13.23
CA ARG A 280 -7.82 9.08 14.41
C ARG A 280 -9.03 8.19 14.13
N GLU A 281 -9.34 8.01 12.85
CA GLU A 281 -10.43 7.17 12.38
C GLU A 281 -10.06 5.70 12.57
N ARG A 282 -11.07 4.83 12.75
CA ARG A 282 -10.83 3.38 12.70
C ARG A 282 -10.30 3.04 11.32
N TYR A 283 -9.17 2.36 11.26
CA TYR A 283 -8.56 1.93 10.00
C TYR A 283 -8.40 0.42 9.98
N GLY A 284 -8.71 -0.17 8.83
CA GLY A 284 -8.41 -1.56 8.52
C GLY A 284 -6.91 -1.67 8.30
N THR A 285 -6.26 -2.55 9.06
CA THR A 285 -4.89 -2.96 8.74
C THR A 285 -4.98 -4.20 7.88
N LEU A 286 -4.90 -4.02 6.56
CA LEU A 286 -4.73 -5.16 5.65
C LEU A 286 -3.25 -5.58 5.70
N VAL A 287 -2.91 -6.35 6.74
CA VAL A 287 -1.66 -7.11 6.82
C VAL A 287 -1.80 -8.31 5.89
N THR A 288 -1.68 -8.04 4.60
CA THR A 288 -1.07 -8.94 3.61
C THR A 288 -1.37 -10.44 3.78
N LEU A 289 -2.59 -10.89 3.46
CA LEU A 289 -2.80 -12.26 2.96
C LEU A 289 -2.26 -12.45 1.53
N LEU A 290 -1.95 -11.35 0.82
CA LEU A 290 -1.47 -11.36 -0.56
C LEU A 290 0.01 -11.77 -0.74
N CYS A 291 0.77 -11.99 0.34
CA CYS A 291 2.15 -12.49 0.23
C CYS A 291 2.19 -14.00 -0.09
N ALA A 292 1.09 -14.74 0.10
CA ALA A 292 1.06 -16.17 -0.14
C ALA A 292 0.79 -16.54 -1.62
N GLU A 293 0.22 -15.63 -2.43
CA GLU A 293 -0.25 -15.95 -3.78
C GLU A 293 0.68 -15.49 -4.91
N GLU A 294 1.84 -14.92 -4.60
CA GLU A 294 2.82 -14.47 -5.61
C GLU A 294 3.47 -15.59 -6.44
N SER A 295 3.05 -16.85 -6.27
CA SER A 295 3.49 -17.98 -7.10
C SER A 295 2.50 -18.41 -8.20
N ASN A 296 1.31 -17.82 -8.28
CA ASN A 296 0.37 -18.07 -9.38
C ASN A 296 -0.10 -16.76 -10.01
N GLU A 297 0.22 -16.55 -11.29
CA GLU A 297 -0.33 -15.49 -12.14
C GLU A 297 -1.81 -15.72 -12.50
N SER A 298 -2.62 -16.23 -11.57
CA SER A 298 -4.08 -16.23 -11.73
C SER A 298 -4.64 -14.89 -11.26
N HIS A 299 -5.50 -14.27 -12.07
CA HIS A 299 -6.19 -13.02 -11.77
C HIS A 299 -7.00 -13.09 -10.46
N VAL A 300 -6.38 -12.74 -9.34
CA VAL A 300 -7.08 -12.55 -8.06
C VAL A 300 -7.89 -11.26 -8.15
N THR A 301 -9.21 -11.38 -8.03
CA THR A 301 -10.11 -10.22 -8.02
C THR A 301 -10.16 -9.64 -6.62
N ALA A 302 -10.41 -8.33 -6.49
CA ALA A 302 -10.44 -7.70 -5.17
C ALA A 302 -11.57 -8.24 -4.27
N ASP A 303 -12.63 -8.80 -4.87
CA ASP A 303 -13.72 -9.46 -4.13
C ASP A 303 -13.22 -10.69 -3.36
N GLN A 304 -12.27 -11.44 -3.92
CA GLN A 304 -11.66 -12.61 -3.25
C GLN A 304 -10.73 -12.23 -2.09
N VAL A 305 -10.26 -10.98 -2.05
CA VAL A 305 -9.35 -10.48 -1.00
C VAL A 305 -10.12 -9.91 0.20
N LEU A 306 -11.37 -9.50 -0.01
CA LEU A 306 -12.18 -8.78 0.97
C LEU A 306 -13.38 -9.58 1.49
N THR A 307 -13.59 -10.81 1.00
CA THR A 307 -14.54 -11.79 1.54
C THR A 307 -13.83 -12.78 2.45
#